data_AF-A0A1E7RTT4-F1
#
_entry.id   AF-A0A1E7RTT4-F1
#
_cell.length_a   1.000
_cell.length_b   1.000
_cell.length_c   1.000
_cell.angle_alpha   90.00
_cell.angle_beta   90.00
_cell.angle_gamma   90.00
#
_symmetry.space_group_name_H-M   'P 1'
#
loop_
_entity.id
_entity.type
_entity.pdbx_description
1 polymer ?
#
loop_
_entity_poly.entity_id
_entity_poly.type
_entity_poly.pdbx_seq_one_letter_code
_entity_poly.pdbx_strand_id
1 'polypeptide(L)'
;MRKYDVALSAVECFYSIELADGPNFVAFFEDTMRATPSYGHRVMTELSESLSDVDFSWKDALWSEECHIEEFDSELAARAFVEGEVLPVVVRAIRYV
;
A
#
# COMPACT_ATOMS: atom_id res chain seq x y z
N MET A 1 -0.41 -18.10 1.25
CA MET A 1 -1.00 -16.78 1.51
C MET A 1 -0.01 -16.03 2.35
N ARG A 2 0.63 -15.00 1.77
CA ARG A 2 1.53 -14.15 2.56
C ARG A 2 0.62 -13.41 3.54
N LYS A 3 1.09 -13.17 4.76
CA LYS A 3 0.22 -12.61 5.83
C LYS A 3 -0.32 -11.20 5.49
N TYR A 4 0.24 -10.55 4.46
CA TYR A 4 0.09 -9.12 4.15
C TYR A 4 -0.49 -8.86 2.74
N ASP A 5 -1.23 -9.82 2.17
CA ASP A 5 -1.72 -9.78 0.78
C ASP A 5 -2.64 -8.56 0.51
N VAL A 6 -3.38 -8.02 1.49
CA VAL A 6 -4.37 -6.93 1.24
C VAL A 6 -3.74 -5.55 1.23
N ALA A 7 -2.81 -5.27 2.13
CA ALA A 7 -2.03 -4.03 2.09
C ALA A 7 -1.23 -3.96 0.79
N LEU A 8 -0.69 -5.09 0.33
CA LEU A 8 0.08 -5.12 -0.91
C LEU A 8 -0.76 -4.87 -2.15
N SER A 9 -1.91 -5.54 -2.28
CA SER A 9 -2.86 -5.25 -3.38
C SER A 9 -3.37 -3.81 -3.36
N ALA A 10 -3.43 -3.18 -2.19
CA ALA A 10 -3.76 -1.77 -2.04
C ALA A 10 -2.64 -0.85 -2.59
N VAL A 11 -1.37 -1.14 -2.27
CA VAL A 11 -0.24 -0.40 -2.83
C VAL A 11 -0.09 -0.66 -4.33
N GLU A 12 -0.35 -1.89 -4.80
CA GLU A 12 -0.39 -2.23 -6.23
C GLU A 12 -1.49 -1.45 -6.95
N CYS A 13 -2.69 -1.33 -6.38
CA CYS A 13 -3.75 -0.47 -6.93
C CYS A 13 -3.32 0.99 -7.05
N PHE A 14 -2.43 1.47 -6.17
CA PHE A 14 -1.93 2.83 -6.21
C PHE A 14 -0.88 3.03 -7.33
N TYR A 15 0.02 2.06 -7.53
CA TYR A 15 1.21 2.21 -8.37
C TYR A 15 1.26 1.34 -9.63
N SER A 16 0.23 0.52 -9.90
CA SER A 16 0.19 -0.41 -11.04
C SER A 16 0.51 0.31 -12.37
N ILE A 17 1.74 0.09 -12.83
CA ILE A 17 2.31 0.57 -14.10
C ILE A 17 1.54 0.02 -15.32
N GLU A 18 0.82 -1.10 -15.18
CA GLU A 18 0.04 -1.71 -16.27
C GLU A 18 -1.27 -0.96 -16.58
N LEU A 19 -1.74 -0.08 -15.70
CA LEU A 19 -3.04 0.60 -15.82
C LEU A 19 -2.90 2.10 -15.55
N ALA A 20 -2.11 2.78 -16.40
CA ALA A 20 -2.16 4.22 -16.62
C ALA A 20 -2.19 5.08 -15.34
N ASP A 21 -1.01 5.22 -14.71
CA ASP A 21 -0.42 6.41 -14.09
C ASP A 21 -1.33 7.66 -13.99
N GLY A 22 -2.42 7.57 -13.22
CA GLY A 22 -3.50 8.54 -13.24
C GLY A 22 -4.06 8.81 -11.84
N PRO A 23 -4.27 10.08 -11.46
CA PRO A 23 -4.79 10.46 -10.13
C PRO A 23 -6.16 9.85 -9.79
N ASN A 24 -6.87 9.33 -10.79
CA ASN A 24 -8.17 8.67 -10.64
C ASN A 24 -8.09 7.35 -9.86
N PHE A 25 -6.95 6.65 -9.86
CA PHE A 25 -6.82 5.37 -9.14
C PHE A 25 -6.55 5.56 -7.66
N VAL A 26 -5.74 6.56 -7.29
CA VAL A 26 -5.61 6.98 -5.89
C VAL A 26 -6.98 7.38 -5.34
N ALA A 27 -7.73 8.19 -6.10
CA ALA A 27 -9.09 8.56 -5.72
C ALA A 27 -10.02 7.35 -5.61
N PHE A 28 -9.97 6.40 -6.56
CA PHE A 28 -10.77 5.17 -6.51
C PHE A 28 -10.43 4.29 -5.31
N PHE A 29 -9.15 4.16 -4.97
CA PHE A 29 -8.69 3.42 -3.81
C PHE A 29 -9.14 4.08 -2.51
N GLU A 30 -9.01 5.41 -2.41
CA GLU A 30 -9.56 6.18 -1.30
C GLU A 30 -11.07 6.01 -1.17
N ASP A 31 -11.82 6.14 -2.28
CA ASP A 31 -13.27 6.00 -2.31
C ASP A 31 -13.71 4.58 -1.91
N THR A 32 -12.94 3.56 -2.31
CA THR A 32 -13.19 2.16 -1.92
C THR A 32 -13.02 1.97 -0.42
N MET A 33 -11.95 2.52 0.17
CA MET A 33 -11.74 2.47 1.63
C MET A 33 -12.80 3.27 2.39
N ARG A 34 -13.25 4.41 1.85
CA ARG A 34 -14.34 5.20 2.44
C ARG A 34 -15.68 4.49 2.37
N ALA A 35 -16.00 3.89 1.23
CA ALA A 35 -17.24 3.15 1.01
C ALA A 35 -17.29 1.84 1.82
N THR A 36 -16.12 1.28 2.16
CA THR A 36 -16.00 0.00 2.86
C THR A 36 -15.10 0.14 4.11
N PRO A 37 -15.65 0.59 5.26
CA PRO A 37 -14.88 0.85 6.48
C PRO A 37 -14.04 -0.35 6.97
N SER A 38 -14.59 -1.56 6.84
CA SER A 38 -13.92 -2.81 7.23
C SER A 38 -12.71 -3.11 6.35
N TYR A 39 -12.74 -2.72 5.07
CA TYR A 39 -11.61 -2.84 4.16
C TYR A 39 -10.52 -1.83 4.52
N GLY A 40 -10.88 -0.57 4.73
CA GLY A 40 -9.93 0.47 5.19
C GLY A 40 -9.24 0.10 6.51
N HIS A 41 -9.99 -0.44 7.48
CA HIS A 41 -9.42 -0.91 8.74
C HIS A 41 -8.43 -2.06 8.52
N ARG A 42 -8.76 -3.05 7.69
CA ARG A 42 -7.86 -4.16 7.37
C ARG A 42 -6.57 -3.69 6.71
N VAL A 43 -6.67 -2.79 5.72
CA VAL A 43 -5.50 -2.20 5.06
C VAL A 43 -4.62 -1.48 6.09
N MET A 44 -5.20 -0.64 6.94
CA MET A 44 -4.46 0.08 7.98
C MET A 44 -3.77 -0.87 8.96
N THR A 45 -4.46 -1.91 9.42
CA THR A 45 -3.90 -2.93 10.32
C THR A 45 -2.73 -3.65 9.68
N GLU A 46 -2.91 -4.19 8.47
CA GLU A 46 -1.85 -4.93 7.77
C GLU A 46 -0.65 -4.02 7.49
N LEU A 47 -0.87 -2.80 7.01
CA LEU A 47 0.19 -1.83 6.76
C LEU A 47 0.97 -1.48 8.05
N SER A 48 0.26 -1.28 9.15
CA SER A 48 0.88 -0.96 10.45
C SER A 48 1.67 -2.15 11.01
N GLU A 49 1.15 -3.37 10.86
CA GLU A 49 1.86 -4.60 11.25
C GLU A 49 3.14 -4.76 10.42
N SER A 50 3.07 -4.62 9.10
CA SER A 50 4.23 -4.71 8.20
C SER A 50 5.28 -3.63 8.47
N LEU A 51 4.87 -2.39 8.79
CA LEU A 51 5.80 -1.32 9.12
C LEU A 51 6.49 -1.54 10.48
N SER A 52 5.84 -2.27 11.38
CA SER A 52 6.39 -2.62 12.69
C SER A 52 7.26 -3.87 12.66
N ASP A 53 7.12 -4.70 11.62
CA ASP A 53 7.88 -5.92 11.41
C ASP A 53 9.25 -5.59 10.80
N VAL A 54 10.31 -5.82 11.57
CA VAL A 54 11.70 -5.54 11.15
C VAL A 54 12.24 -6.56 10.15
N ASP A 55 11.62 -7.73 10.08
CA ASP A 55 12.01 -8.82 9.18
C ASP A 55 11.21 -8.77 7.87
N PHE A 56 10.23 -7.88 7.75
CA PHE A 56 9.45 -7.67 6.54
C PHE A 56 10.27 -6.93 5.48
N SER A 57 10.44 -7.54 4.30
CA SER A 57 11.08 -6.90 3.15
C SER A 57 10.07 -6.06 2.38
N TRP A 58 10.22 -4.74 2.45
CA TRP A 58 9.44 -3.80 1.65
C TRP A 58 9.89 -3.80 0.20
N LYS A 59 11.17 -4.08 -0.08
CA LYS A 59 11.64 -4.22 -1.46
C LYS A 59 10.92 -5.35 -2.20
N ASP A 60 10.92 -6.55 -1.62
CA ASP A 60 10.29 -7.71 -2.25
C ASP A 60 8.76 -7.57 -2.30
N ALA A 61 8.18 -6.86 -1.32
CA ALA A 61 6.77 -6.52 -1.35
C ALA A 61 6.45 -5.61 -2.54
N LEU A 62 7.17 -4.49 -2.68
CA LEU A 62 6.89 -3.48 -3.71
C LEU A 62 7.38 -3.90 -5.11
N TRP A 63 8.30 -4.85 -5.19
CA TRP A 63 8.88 -5.32 -6.44
C TRP A 63 9.20 -6.82 -6.39
N SER A 64 8.32 -7.64 -6.95
CA SER A 64 8.46 -9.09 -7.14
C SER A 64 7.79 -9.54 -8.43
N GLU A 65 7.92 -10.82 -8.78
CA GLU A 65 7.30 -11.37 -10.01
C GLU A 65 5.78 -11.15 -10.10
N GLU A 66 5.10 -10.98 -8.96
CA GLU A 66 3.65 -10.78 -8.87
C GLU A 66 3.26 -9.30 -8.70
N CYS A 67 4.21 -8.43 -8.36
CA CYS A 67 3.98 -7.05 -7.94
C CYS A 67 5.07 -6.13 -8.47
N HIS A 68 4.74 -5.11 -9.26
CA HIS A 68 5.72 -4.17 -9.80
C HIS A 68 5.25 -2.74 -9.54
N ILE A 69 5.45 -2.26 -8.32
CA ILE A 69 5.10 -0.90 -7.90
C ILE A 69 6.27 0.05 -8.20
N GLU A 70 7.35 -0.12 -7.45
CA GLU A 70 8.56 0.69 -7.57
C GLU A 70 9.75 -0.14 -7.06
N GLU A 71 10.84 -0.12 -7.82
CA GLU A 71 12.08 -0.80 -7.46
C GLU A 71 12.95 0.14 -6.61
N PHE A 72 13.37 -0.32 -5.43
CA PHE A 72 14.19 0.46 -4.50
C PHE A 72 15.57 -0.16 -4.29
N ASP A 73 16.59 0.69 -4.19
CA ASP A 73 17.97 0.27 -3.93
C ASP A 73 18.18 -0.30 -2.51
N SER A 74 17.33 0.07 -1.54
CA SER A 74 17.44 -0.38 -0.14
C SER A 74 16.10 -0.56 0.55
N GLU A 75 16.04 -1.44 1.55
CA GLU A 75 14.86 -1.62 2.41
C GLU A 75 14.46 -0.33 3.12
N LEU A 76 15.44 0.49 3.51
CA LEU A 76 15.19 1.78 4.14
C LEU A 76 14.45 2.74 3.20
N ALA A 77 14.84 2.79 1.91
CA ALA A 77 14.18 3.61 0.91
C ALA A 77 12.75 3.11 0.61
N ALA A 78 12.59 1.80 0.43
CA ALA A 78 11.28 1.17 0.23
C ALA A 78 10.33 1.45 1.39
N ARG A 79 10.81 1.27 2.63
CA ARG A 79 10.04 1.60 3.84
C ARG A 79 9.70 3.08 3.92
N ALA A 80 10.66 3.97 3.65
CA ALA A 80 10.45 5.42 3.72
C ALA A 80 9.39 5.89 2.71
N PHE A 81 9.36 5.29 1.52
CA PHE A 81 8.30 5.53 0.54
C PHE A 81 6.93 5.11 1.06
N VAL A 82 6.81 3.94 1.69
CA VAL A 82 5.54 3.50 2.28
C VAL A 82 5.08 4.42 3.41
N GLU A 83 6.00 4.83 4.29
CA GLU A 83 5.70 5.76 5.39
C GLU A 83 5.35 7.17 4.88
N GLY A 84 5.99 7.63 3.80
CA GLY A 84 5.89 9.00 3.27
C GLY A 84 4.76 9.20 2.26
N GLU A 85 4.47 8.21 1.43
CA GLU A 85 3.54 8.34 0.30
C GLU A 85 2.27 7.50 0.49
N VAL A 86 2.42 6.22 0.88
CA VAL A 86 1.30 5.27 0.97
C VAL A 86 0.49 5.47 2.26
N LEU A 87 1.15 5.50 3.41
CA LEU A 87 0.50 5.59 4.72
C LEU A 87 -0.38 6.85 4.85
N PRO A 88 0.04 8.05 4.41
CA PRO A 88 -0.81 9.23 4.49
C PRO A 88 -2.10 9.13 3.68
N VAL A 89 -2.10 8.39 2.57
CA VAL A 89 -3.28 8.15 1.73
C VAL A 89 -4.27 7.24 2.46
N VAL A 90 -3.78 6.11 2.99
CA VAL A 90 -4.59 5.19 3.78
C VAL A 90 -5.19 5.91 4.99
N VAL A 91 -4.38 6.65 5.74
CA VAL A 91 -4.82 7.44 6.90
C VAL A 91 -5.85 8.50 6.51
N ARG A 92 -5.65 9.20 5.38
CA ARG A 92 -6.61 10.19 4.88
C ARG A 92 -7.93 9.52 4.52
N ALA A 93 -7.91 8.38 3.84
CA ALA A 93 -9.12 7.70 3.42
C ALA A 93 -9.96 7.20 4.60
N ILE A 94 -9.33 6.65 5.64
CA ILE A 94 -10.03 6.11 6.81
C ILE A 94 -10.49 7.20 7.81
N ARG A 95 -9.91 8.41 7.78
CA ARG A 95 -10.29 9.50 8.69
C ARG A 95 -11.66 10.12 8.42
N TYR A 96 -12.25 9.88 7.25
CA TYR A 96 -13.56 10.42 6.85
C TYR A 96 -14.68 9.37 6.89
N VAL A 97 -14.47 8.27 7.62
CA VAL A 97 -15.40 7.14 7.74
C VAL A 97 -16.07 7.13 9.10
#